data_AF-A0A257ZHU6-F1
#
_entry.id   AF-A0A257ZHU6-F1
#
_cell.length_a   1.000
_cell.length_b   1.000
_cell.length_c   1.000
_cell.angle_alpha   90.00
_cell.angle_beta   90.00
_cell.angle_gamma   90.00
#
_symmetry.space_group_name_H-M   'P 1'
#
loop_
_entity.id
_entity.type
_entity.pdbx_description
1 polymer ?
#
loop_
_entity_poly.entity_id
_entity_poly.type
_entity_poly.pdbx_seq_one_letter_code
_entity_poly.pdbx_strand_id
1 'polypeptide(L)' 'MGWTAGAGIEYALTNNWTARAEYLYTDLGSKTYDNIGTEAGLTSSTARLGVNYKF' A
#
# COMPACT_ATOMS: atom_id res chain seq x y z
N MET A 1 8.49 -13.52 -9.82
CA MET A 1 9.09 -12.28 -9.30
C MET A 1 7.93 -11.40 -8.88
N GLY A 2 7.82 -11.09 -7.58
CA GLY A 2 6.81 -10.14 -7.10
C GLY A 2 7.28 -8.71 -7.32
N TRP A 3 6.36 -7.79 -7.57
CA TRP A 3 6.65 -6.37 -7.72
C TRP A 3 5.83 -5.55 -6.73
N THR A 4 6.46 -4.50 -6.20
CA THR A 4 5.80 -3.53 -5.33
C THR A 4 5.85 -2.18 -6.02
N ALA A 5 4.70 -1.53 -6.18
CA ALA A 5 4.65 -0.11 -6.51
C ALA A 5 3.72 0.60 -5.54
N GLY A 6 4.14 1.77 -5.09
CA GLY A 6 3.33 2.64 -4.27
C GLY A 6 3.32 4.05 -4.81
N ALA A 7 2.22 4.75 -4.57
CA ALA A 7 2.09 6.17 -4.79
C ALA A 7 1.57 6.83 -3.52
N GLY A 8 2.11 8.00 -3.19
CA GLY A 8 1.68 8.77 -2.04
C GLY A 8 1.43 10.21 -2.42
N ILE A 9 0.43 10.81 -1.78
CA ILE A 9 0.15 12.24 -1.83
C ILE A 9 0.28 12.83 -0.43
N GLU A 10 0.87 14.01 -0.36
CA GLU A 10 0.95 14.80 0.86
C GLU A 10 0.26 16.12 0.62
N TYR A 11 -0.63 16.49 1.55
CA TYR A 11 -1.41 17.71 1.45
C TYR A 11 -1.33 18.49 2.76
N ALA A 12 -0.84 19.73 2.69
CA ALA A 12 -0.86 20.65 3.81
C ALA A 12 -2.28 21.20 3.99
N LEU A 13 -2.95 20.82 5.07
CA LEU A 13 -4.30 21.29 5.40
C LEU A 13 -4.26 22.71 5.98
N THR A 14 -3.29 22.96 6.86
CA THR A 14 -3.09 24.24 7.56
C THR A 14 -1.59 24.45 7.77
N ASN A 15 -1.17 25.66 8.12
CA ASN A 15 0.25 26.00 8.40
C ASN A 15 0.92 25.10 9.47
N ASN A 16 0.13 24.38 10.28
CA ASN A 16 0.59 23.48 11.34
C ASN A 16 0.10 22.03 11.17
N TRP A 17 -0.68 21.73 10.13
CA TRP A 17 -1.29 20.40 9.93
C TRP A 17 -1.02 19.91 8.50
N THR A 18 -0.36 18.77 8.39
CA THR A 18 -0.11 18.09 7.12
C THR A 18 -0.76 16.73 7.11
N ALA A 19 -1.65 16.47 6.16
CA ALA A 19 -2.18 15.15 5.90
C ALA A 19 -1.33 14.43 4.85
N ARG A 20 -1.20 13.13 5.01
CA ARG A 20 -0.52 12.24 4.08
C ARG A 20 -1.42 11.04 3.80
N ALA A 21 -1.54 10.69 2.53
CA ALA A 21 -2.17 9.46 2.10
C ALA A 21 -1.19 8.70 1.22
N GLU A 22 -0.88 7.46 1.59
CA GLU A 22 0.03 6.59 0.86
C GLU A 22 -0.69 5.29 0.52
N TYR A 23 -0.61 4.88 -0.74
CA TYR A 23 -1.14 3.62 -1.21
C TYR A 23 -0.02 2.77 -1.77
N LEU A 24 0.21 1.61 -1.16
CA LEU A 24 1.23 0.66 -1.56
C LEU A 24 0.55 -0.60 -2.09
N TYR A 25 0.75 -0.88 -3.37
CA TYR A 25 0.31 -2.11 -4.01
C TYR A 25 1.49 -3.07 -4.09
N THR A 26 1.34 -4.24 -3.46
CA THR A 26 2.35 -5.30 -3.50
C THR A 26 1.74 -6.55 -4.10
N ASP A 27 2.20 -6.90 -5.30
CA ASP A 27 1.94 -8.21 -5.87
C ASP A 27 3.11 -9.12 -5.48
N LEU A 28 2.88 -10.02 -4.51
CA LEU A 28 3.93 -10.96 -4.08
C LEU A 28 4.18 -12.07 -5.10
N GLY A 29 3.54 -12.02 -6.27
CA GLY A 29 3.62 -13.04 -7.30
C GLY A 29 2.79 -14.27 -6.96
N SER A 30 2.03 -14.75 -7.94
CA SER A 30 1.24 -15.96 -7.86
C SER A 30 2.14 -17.17 -7.54
N LYS A 31 2.01 -17.74 -6.36
CA LYS A 31 2.60 -19.04 -6.03
C LYS A 31 1.54 -20.10 -6.30
N THR A 32 1.60 -20.73 -7.48
CA THR A 32 0.77 -21.89 -7.80
C THR A 32 1.13 -23.02 -6.84
N TYR A 33 0.28 -23.25 -5.84
CA TYR A 33 0.35 -24.45 -5.01
C TYR A 33 -0.40 -25.56 -5.75
N ASP A 34 0.33 -26.32 -6.57
CA ASP A 34 -0.18 -27.38 -7.45
C ASP A 34 -0.86 -28.56 -6.72
N ASN A 35 -0.90 -28.54 -5.39
CA ASN A 35 -1.38 -29.66 -4.56
C ASN A 35 -2.89 -29.58 -4.21
N ILE A 36 -3.58 -28.46 -4.47
CA ILE A 36 -5.01 -28.28 -4.09
C ILE A 36 -5.84 -27.61 -5.21
N GLY A 37 -5.30 -27.40 -6.42
CA GLY A 37 -6.06 -26.90 -7.57
C GLY A 37 -6.72 -25.52 -7.36
N THR A 38 -6.24 -24.72 -6.41
CA THR A 38 -6.77 -23.39 -6.10
C THR A 38 -5.69 -22.34 -6.33
N GLU A 39 -6.02 -21.36 -7.17
CA GLU A 39 -5.18 -20.22 -7.52
C GLU A 39 -5.19 -19.19 -6.38
N ALA A 40 -4.39 -19.40 -5.33
CA ALA A 40 -4.25 -18.44 -4.25
C ALA A 40 -3.23 -17.34 -4.61
N GLY A 41 -3.67 -16.34 -5.37
CA GLY A 41 -2.90 -15.11 -5.59
C GLY A 41 -2.91 -14.24 -4.33
N LEU A 42 -1.78 -14.10 -3.64
CA LEU A 42 -1.62 -13.13 -2.55
C LEU A 42 -1.27 -11.76 -3.12
N THR A 43 -2.30 -11.05 -3.58
CA THR A 43 -2.20 -9.64 -3.93
C THR A 43 -2.50 -8.82 -2.67
N SER A 44 -1.48 -8.17 -2.10
CA SER A 44 -1.62 -7.41 -0.85
C SER A 44 -1.60 -5.92 -1.14
N SER A 45 -2.69 -5.23 -0.82
CA SER A 45 -2.80 -3.78 -0.96
C SER A 45 -2.81 -3.14 0.41
N THR A 46 -1.84 -2.28 0.69
CA THR A 46 -1.72 -1.56 1.97
C THR A 46 -2.00 -0.08 1.75
N ALA A 47 -3.08 0.43 2.35
CA ALA A 47 -3.36 1.85 2.41
C ALA A 47 -2.93 2.41 3.77
N ARG A 48 -2.26 3.57 3.77
CA ARG A 48 -1.85 4.30 4.97
C ARG A 48 -2.35 5.74 4.90
N LEU A 49 -2.91 6.20 6.00
CA LEU A 49 -3.35 7.58 6.18
C LEU A 49 -2.66 8.14 7.41
N GLY A 50 -2.10 9.33 7.32
CA GLY A 50 -1.37 9.99 8.39
C GLY A 50 -1.71 11.47 8.47
N VAL A 51 -1.66 12.03 9.68
CA VAL A 51 -1.81 13.46 9.93
C VAL A 51 -0.68 13.87 10.86
N ASN A 52 0.05 14.91 10.48
CA ASN A 52 1.19 15.43 11.23
C ASN A 52 0.85 16.82 11.74
N TYR A 53 0.99 17.01 13.05
CA TYR A 53 0.91 18.32 13.68
C TYR A 53 2.31 18.85 13.94
N LYS A 54 2.59 20.06 13.47
CA LYS A 54 3.84 20.77 13.76
C LYS A 54 3.59 21.80 14.86
N PHE A 55 4.06 21.49 16.07
CA PHE A 55 4.16 22.40 17.23
C PHE A 55 5.39 23.30 17.11
#